data_AF-A0A5C3MWW0-F1
#
_entry.id   AF-A0A5C3MWW0-F1
#
_cell.length_a   1.000
_cell.length_b   1.000
_cell.length_c   1.000
_cell.angle_alpha   90.00
_cell.angle_beta   90.00
_cell.angle_gamma   90.00
#
_symmetry.space_group_name_H-M   'P 1'
#
loop_
_entity.id
_entity.type
_entity.pdbx_description
1 polymer ?
#
loop_
_entity_poly.entity_id
_entity_poly.type
_entity_poly.pdbx_seq_one_letter_code
_entity_poly.pdbx_strand_id
1 'polypeptide(L)'
;MPRSRRVALPPPPKPGPGDLWLSTVKPDDYSRHPKNTAQEVYIEMYVVRHDNPEPSTYFLNPDLYQLYVSAYVPLNSGVPDQHRISPVVLLEKWEGLKNDYDAPSWILWVPNVTKSFVESRAVTAIMFGFLSTHGWNEAAADQIWTWAGAISIGTEAEGALQGLAGGSAAVIEEASPDAA
;
A
#
# COMPACT_ATOMS: atom_id res chain seq x y z
N MET A 1 -22.33 -46.11 14.31
CA MET A 1 -21.23 -45.13 14.51
C MET A 1 -21.33 -44.07 13.42
N PRO A 2 -21.93 -42.89 13.68
CA PRO A 2 -22.01 -41.84 12.67
C PRO A 2 -20.59 -41.27 12.44
N ARG A 3 -20.14 -41.28 11.17
CA ARG A 3 -18.87 -40.67 10.78
C ARG A 3 -18.97 -39.16 10.98
N SER A 4 -18.17 -38.62 11.90
CA SER A 4 -17.98 -37.18 12.05
C SER A 4 -17.46 -36.64 10.72
N ARG A 5 -18.33 -35.94 9.99
CA ARG A 5 -17.98 -35.27 8.74
C ARG A 5 -17.18 -34.05 9.17
N ARG A 6 -15.84 -34.14 9.11
CA ARG A 6 -14.99 -32.95 9.28
C ARG A 6 -15.39 -31.96 8.21
N VAL A 7 -16.07 -30.89 8.61
CA VAL A 7 -16.29 -29.73 7.74
C VAL A 7 -14.90 -29.16 7.51
N ALA A 8 -14.41 -29.26 6.28
CA ALA A 8 -13.19 -28.57 5.91
C ALA A 8 -13.45 -27.07 6.06
N LEU A 9 -12.65 -26.40 6.87
CA LEU A 9 -12.68 -24.95 6.94
C LEU A 9 -12.35 -24.38 5.55
N PRO A 10 -12.99 -23.27 5.14
CA PRO A 10 -12.58 -22.58 3.93
C PRO A 10 -11.09 -22.20 4.03
N PRO A 11 -10.37 -22.18 2.90
CA PRO A 11 -9.00 -21.69 2.88
C PRO A 11 -8.98 -20.22 3.37
N PRO A 12 -7.93 -19.79 4.08
CA PRO A 12 -7.81 -18.41 4.51
C PRO A 12 -7.78 -17.49 3.28
N PRO A 13 -8.29 -16.24 3.42
CA PRO A 13 -8.25 -15.27 2.34
C PRO A 13 -6.81 -14.96 1.94
N LYS A 14 -6.63 -14.59 0.66
CA LYS A 14 -5.33 -14.18 0.16
C LYS A 14 -4.98 -12.82 0.78
N PRO A 15 -3.78 -12.64 1.35
CA PRO A 15 -3.37 -11.38 1.96
C PRO A 15 -3.36 -10.25 0.93
N GLY A 16 -3.84 -9.09 1.34
CA GLY A 16 -3.79 -7.86 0.55
C GLY A 16 -2.40 -7.22 0.52
N PRO A 17 -2.22 -6.14 -0.25
CA PRO A 17 -0.95 -5.42 -0.34
C PRO A 17 -0.42 -4.93 1.02
N GLY A 18 -1.31 -4.51 1.92
CA GLY A 18 -0.97 -4.07 3.27
C GLY A 18 -0.46 -5.23 4.13
N ASP A 19 -1.16 -6.36 4.13
CA ASP A 19 -0.71 -7.57 4.84
C ASP A 19 0.63 -8.08 4.30
N LEU A 20 0.79 -8.09 2.97
CA LEU A 20 2.03 -8.51 2.32
C LEU A 20 3.19 -7.59 2.71
N TRP A 21 3.00 -6.27 2.68
CA TRP A 21 4.04 -5.32 3.09
C TRP A 21 4.34 -5.47 4.58
N LEU A 22 3.33 -5.54 5.44
CA LEU A 22 3.57 -5.69 6.88
C LEU A 22 4.21 -7.03 7.25
N SER A 23 4.07 -8.07 6.42
CA SER A 23 4.78 -9.34 6.62
C SER A 23 6.30 -9.23 6.45
N THR A 24 6.80 -8.19 5.79
CA THR A 24 8.24 -7.94 5.63
C THR A 24 8.84 -7.18 6.82
N VAL A 25 8.00 -6.63 7.70
CA VAL A 25 8.41 -5.74 8.78
C VAL A 25 8.26 -6.43 10.14
N LYS A 26 9.33 -6.46 10.92
CA LYS A 26 9.25 -7.01 12.29
C LYS A 26 8.71 -5.95 13.26
N PRO A 27 7.88 -6.33 14.24
CA PRO A 27 7.36 -5.37 15.22
C PRO A 27 8.42 -4.59 16.01
N ASP A 28 9.61 -5.16 16.20
CA ASP A 28 10.70 -4.50 16.92
C ASP A 28 11.37 -3.38 16.10
N ASP A 29 11.12 -3.30 14.78
CA ASP A 29 11.67 -2.26 13.91
C ASP A 29 10.87 -0.94 13.98
N TYR A 30 9.75 -0.88 14.73
CA TYR A 30 8.89 0.31 14.77
C TYR A 30 9.54 1.56 15.42
N SER A 31 10.64 1.40 16.15
CA SER A 31 11.38 2.51 16.80
C SER A 31 12.78 2.71 16.23
N ARG A 32 13.11 2.07 15.10
CA ARG A 32 14.44 2.13 14.52
C ARG A 32 14.61 3.40 13.69
N HIS A 33 15.76 4.05 13.81
CA HIS A 33 16.18 5.08 12.86
C HIS A 33 16.96 4.46 11.68
N PRO A 34 16.91 5.08 10.48
CA PRO A 34 17.73 4.65 9.36
C PRO A 34 19.22 4.60 9.75
N LYS A 35 19.81 3.42 9.65
CA LYS A 35 21.25 3.17 9.80
C LYS A 35 22.00 3.49 8.50
N ASN A 36 21.37 3.20 7.36
CA ASN A 36 21.89 3.51 6.04
C ASN A 36 20.99 4.54 5.36
N THR A 37 21.22 5.81 5.70
CA THR A 37 20.41 6.95 5.20
C THR A 37 20.35 7.07 3.66
N ALA A 38 21.26 6.44 2.92
CA ALA A 38 21.24 6.39 1.46
C ALA A 38 20.31 5.32 0.89
N GLN A 39 19.98 4.28 1.65
CA GLN A 39 19.24 3.09 1.17
C GLN A 39 17.99 2.79 1.98
N GLU A 40 17.74 3.52 3.06
CA GLU A 40 16.62 3.32 3.97
C GLU A 40 15.73 4.58 4.02
N VAL A 41 14.43 4.37 4.15
CA VAL A 41 13.41 5.39 4.35
C VAL A 41 12.62 5.11 5.61
N TYR A 42 12.08 6.16 6.21
CA TYR A 42 11.14 6.04 7.33
C TYR A 42 9.73 5.97 6.76
N ILE A 43 8.99 4.94 7.12
CA ILE A 43 7.60 4.71 6.70
C ILE A 43 6.69 4.98 7.88
N GLU A 44 5.54 5.58 7.62
CA GLU A 44 4.43 5.74 8.54
C GLU A 44 3.17 5.14 7.92
N MET A 45 2.44 4.34 8.69
CA MET A 45 1.16 3.76 8.30
C MET A 45 0.13 4.01 9.38
N TYR A 46 -1.11 4.31 8.98
CA TYR A 46 -2.21 4.52 9.90
C TYR A 46 -3.54 4.11 9.28
N VAL A 47 -4.47 3.73 10.16
CA VAL A 47 -5.81 3.30 9.77
C VAL A 47 -6.81 4.41 10.01
N VAL A 48 -7.64 4.70 9.01
CA VAL A 48 -8.84 5.53 9.15
C VAL A 48 -10.06 4.62 9.12
N ARG A 49 -10.97 4.80 10.07
CA ARG A 49 -12.27 4.14 10.11
C ARG A 49 -13.34 5.16 9.77
N HIS A 50 -14.18 4.84 8.79
CA HIS A 50 -15.38 5.58 8.47
C HIS A 50 -16.57 4.76 8.94
N ASP A 51 -17.30 5.31 9.91
CA ASP A 51 -18.54 4.71 10.38
C ASP A 51 -19.57 4.70 9.24
N ASN A 52 -20.36 3.64 9.16
CA ASN A 52 -21.42 3.56 8.16
C ASN A 52 -22.47 4.68 8.40
N PRO A 53 -22.74 5.55 7.41
CA PRO A 53 -23.64 6.70 7.59
C PRO A 53 -25.12 6.30 7.71
N GLU A 54 -25.49 5.09 7.29
CA GLU A 54 -26.88 4.60 7.29
C GLU A 54 -27.01 3.30 8.10
N PRO A 55 -26.74 3.32 9.43
CA PRO A 55 -26.82 2.13 10.27
C PRO A 55 -28.20 1.48 10.16
N SER A 56 -28.27 0.27 9.60
CA SER A 56 -29.52 -0.47 9.56
C SER A 56 -29.84 -0.92 10.99
N THR A 57 -31.09 -0.77 11.41
CA THR A 57 -31.51 -1.18 12.77
C THR A 57 -31.54 -2.70 12.95
N TYR A 58 -31.39 -3.45 11.86
CA TYR A 58 -31.58 -4.91 11.82
C TYR A 58 -30.29 -5.69 11.59
N PHE A 59 -29.25 -5.08 11.00
CA PHE A 59 -27.95 -5.73 10.76
C PHE A 59 -26.81 -4.88 11.29
N LEU A 60 -25.73 -5.53 11.75
CA LEU A 60 -24.46 -4.88 11.96
C LEU A 60 -23.96 -4.36 10.61
N ASN A 61 -23.99 -3.06 10.44
CA ASN A 61 -23.50 -2.43 9.23
C ASN A 61 -21.96 -2.51 9.21
N PRO A 62 -21.37 -2.94 8.08
CA PRO A 62 -19.92 -2.93 7.94
C PRO A 62 -19.42 -1.49 7.95
N ASP A 63 -18.29 -1.26 8.63
CA ASP A 63 -17.55 -0.02 8.52
C ASP A 63 -16.59 -0.10 7.34
N LEU A 64 -16.14 1.06 6.87
CA LEU A 64 -15.05 1.15 5.90
C LEU A 64 -13.74 1.49 6.62
N TYR A 65 -12.77 0.60 6.53
CA TYR A 65 -11.41 0.76 7.01
C TYR A 65 -10.47 1.07 5.85
N GLN A 66 -9.57 2.03 6.03
CA GLN A 66 -8.62 2.47 5.03
C GLN A 66 -7.23 2.52 5.66
N LEU A 67 -6.27 1.80 5.06
CA LEU A 67 -4.87 1.82 5.46
C LEU A 67 -4.12 2.82 4.58
N TYR A 68 -3.59 3.86 5.20
CA TYR A 68 -2.76 4.86 4.54
C TYR A 68 -1.29 4.63 4.83
N VAL A 69 -0.44 5.05 3.90
CA VAL A 69 1.02 5.03 4.02
C VAL A 69 1.63 6.35 3.57
N SER A 70 2.66 6.80 4.29
CA SER A 70 3.55 7.88 3.90
C SER A 70 5.00 7.52 4.20
N ALA A 71 5.92 8.18 3.53
CA ALA A 71 7.35 7.92 3.64
C ALA A 71 8.15 9.22 3.75
N TYR A 72 9.21 9.16 4.55
CA TYR A 72 10.19 10.21 4.73
C TYR A 72 11.59 9.69 4.38
N VAL A 73 12.25 10.40 3.47
CA VAL A 73 13.61 10.11 3.03
C VAL A 73 14.60 10.93 3.86
N PRO A 74 15.62 10.30 4.48
CA PRO A 74 16.64 11.01 5.22
C PRO A 74 17.38 12.08 4.40
N LEU A 75 17.82 13.14 5.07
CA LEU A 75 18.51 14.28 4.45
C LEU A 75 19.76 13.85 3.64
N ASN A 76 20.50 12.88 4.17
CA ASN A 76 21.78 12.42 3.60
C ASN A 76 21.61 11.36 2.49
N SER A 77 20.41 11.21 1.94
CA SER A 77 20.08 10.18 0.94
C SER A 77 20.49 10.52 -0.49
N GLY A 78 20.84 11.79 -0.76
CA GLY A 78 21.04 12.30 -2.11
C GLY A 78 19.73 12.60 -2.87
N VAL A 79 18.57 12.36 -2.27
CA VAL A 79 17.26 12.71 -2.87
C VAL A 79 17.02 14.22 -2.73
N PRO A 80 16.55 14.90 -3.79
CA PRO A 80 16.22 16.32 -3.74
C PRO A 80 15.19 16.66 -2.65
N ASP A 81 15.33 17.82 -2.01
CA ASP A 81 14.51 18.27 -0.88
C ASP A 81 13.00 18.17 -1.15
N GLN A 82 12.56 18.51 -2.37
CA GLN A 82 11.14 18.45 -2.77
C GLN A 82 10.54 17.04 -2.80
N HIS A 83 11.37 15.99 -2.82
CA HIS A 83 10.96 14.58 -2.82
C HIS A 83 11.31 13.86 -1.51
N ARG A 84 11.68 14.59 -0.45
CA ARG A 84 11.96 13.95 0.85
C ARG A 84 10.71 13.46 1.58
N ILE A 85 9.56 14.05 1.30
CA ILE A 85 8.28 13.64 1.89
C ILE A 85 7.42 13.10 0.76
N SER A 86 6.88 11.89 0.96
CA SER A 86 5.96 11.30 -0.01
C SER A 86 4.58 11.97 0.05
N PRO A 87 3.78 11.88 -1.03
CA PRO A 87 2.33 11.98 -0.88
C PRO A 87 1.82 10.91 0.10
N VAL A 88 0.68 11.18 0.74
CA VAL A 88 -0.05 10.16 1.49
C VAL A 88 -0.79 9.28 0.49
N VAL A 89 -0.58 7.97 0.57
CA VAL A 89 -1.10 7.00 -0.39
C VAL A 89 -2.04 6.04 0.30
N LEU A 90 -3.15 5.69 -0.35
CA LEU A 90 -4.00 4.62 0.13
C LEU A 90 -3.42 3.27 -0.29
N LEU A 91 -3.05 2.47 0.70
CA LEU A 91 -2.46 1.15 0.53
C LEU A 91 -3.53 0.07 0.39
N GLU A 92 -4.55 0.09 1.24
CA GLU A 92 -5.58 -0.94 1.26
C GLU A 92 -6.93 -0.43 1.80
N LYS A 93 -8.03 -1.02 1.33
CA LYS A 93 -9.39 -0.80 1.85
C LYS A 93 -9.99 -2.12 2.31
N TRP A 94 -10.73 -2.08 3.41
CA TRP A 94 -11.53 -3.20 3.89
C TRP A 94 -12.92 -2.70 4.29
N GLU A 95 -13.97 -3.33 3.78
CA GLU A 95 -15.35 -3.09 4.19
C GLU A 95 -15.84 -4.33 4.92
N GLY A 96 -16.13 -4.19 6.22
CA GLY A 96 -16.50 -5.35 7.02
C GLY A 96 -16.52 -5.08 8.52
N LEU A 97 -16.60 -6.17 9.28
CA LEU A 97 -16.56 -6.12 10.74
C LEU A 97 -15.12 -6.28 11.24
N LYS A 98 -14.77 -5.56 12.31
CA LYS A 98 -13.43 -5.63 12.92
C LYS A 98 -13.02 -7.05 13.38
N ASN A 99 -13.99 -7.86 13.75
CA ASN A 99 -13.78 -9.20 14.29
C ASN A 99 -14.06 -10.30 13.27
N ASP A 100 -14.12 -9.95 11.98
CA ASP A 100 -14.24 -10.95 10.93
C ASP A 100 -12.99 -11.86 10.92
N TYR A 101 -13.17 -13.15 10.60
CA TYR A 101 -12.03 -14.07 10.51
C TYR A 101 -11.16 -13.77 9.30
N ASP A 102 -11.78 -13.22 8.25
CA ASP A 102 -11.13 -12.92 6.98
C ASP A 102 -10.55 -11.49 6.92
N ALA A 103 -10.63 -10.77 8.04
CA ALA A 103 -10.23 -9.38 8.10
C ALA A 103 -8.70 -9.22 8.08
N PRO A 104 -8.18 -8.22 7.34
CA PRO A 104 -6.76 -7.93 7.31
C PRO A 104 -6.21 -7.62 8.70
N SER A 105 -4.98 -8.04 8.98
CA SER A 105 -4.39 -7.91 10.31
C SER A 105 -4.29 -6.46 10.79
N TRP A 106 -4.16 -5.52 9.84
CA TRP A 106 -4.07 -4.10 10.11
C TRP A 106 -5.38 -3.47 10.58
N ILE A 107 -6.56 -4.07 10.37
CA ILE A 107 -7.82 -3.51 10.88
C ILE A 107 -7.92 -3.57 12.41
N LEU A 108 -7.11 -4.42 13.05
CA LEU A 108 -7.03 -4.52 14.49
C LEU A 108 -6.31 -3.33 15.13
N TRP A 109 -5.58 -2.54 14.34
CA TRP A 109 -4.87 -1.36 14.81
C TRP A 109 -5.85 -0.32 15.38
N VAL A 110 -5.34 0.53 16.26
CA VAL A 110 -6.13 1.65 16.80
C VAL A 110 -6.24 2.70 15.69
N PRO A 111 -7.46 3.09 15.26
CA PRO A 111 -7.61 4.11 14.24
C PRO A 111 -6.94 5.42 14.64
N ASN A 112 -6.38 6.13 13.66
CA ASN A 112 -5.64 7.39 13.82
C ASN A 112 -4.37 7.28 14.69
N VAL A 113 -3.91 6.07 15.02
CA VAL A 113 -2.61 5.84 15.65
C VAL A 113 -1.62 5.37 14.58
N THR A 114 -0.57 6.16 14.39
CA THR A 114 0.49 5.85 13.44
C THR A 114 1.38 4.72 13.95
N LYS A 115 1.72 3.81 13.04
CA LYS A 115 2.84 2.88 13.18
C LYS A 115 3.92 3.28 12.21
N SER A 116 5.15 3.35 12.68
CA SER A 116 6.24 3.81 11.85
C SER A 116 7.39 2.83 11.89
N PHE A 117 8.13 2.63 10.81
CA PHE A 117 9.26 1.70 10.74
C PHE A 117 10.25 2.14 9.66
N VAL A 118 11.37 1.45 9.53
CA VAL A 118 12.35 1.69 8.48
C VAL A 118 12.25 0.61 7.41
N GLU A 119 12.26 1.03 6.15
CA GLU A 119 12.20 0.13 5.00
C GLU A 119 13.28 0.49 3.97
N SER A 120 13.62 -0.47 3.12
CA SER A 120 14.44 -0.23 1.93
C SER A 120 13.81 0.83 1.03
N ARG A 121 14.63 1.81 0.63
CA ARG A 121 14.26 2.84 -0.34
C ARG A 121 13.85 2.22 -1.68
N ALA A 122 14.52 1.15 -2.10
CA ALA A 122 14.19 0.44 -3.34
C ALA A 122 12.81 -0.21 -3.27
N VAL A 123 12.53 -0.94 -2.19
CA VAL A 123 11.23 -1.59 -1.97
C VAL A 123 10.12 -0.56 -1.91
N THR A 124 10.34 0.54 -1.19
CA THR A 124 9.38 1.64 -1.07
C THR A 124 9.08 2.28 -2.43
N ALA A 125 10.11 2.54 -3.24
CA ALA A 125 9.94 3.11 -4.57
C ALA A 125 9.06 2.22 -5.46
N ILE A 126 9.33 0.92 -5.46
CA ILE A 126 8.54 -0.06 -6.23
C ILE A 126 7.09 -0.09 -5.73
N MET A 127 6.87 -0.17 -4.42
CA MET A 127 5.53 -0.20 -3.83
C MET A 127 4.73 1.06 -4.16
N PHE A 128 5.31 2.25 -4.00
CA PHE A 128 4.64 3.49 -4.37
C PHE A 128 4.36 3.57 -5.88
N GLY A 129 5.28 3.11 -6.72
CA GLY A 129 5.06 3.00 -8.17
C GLY A 129 3.91 2.05 -8.52
N PHE A 130 3.75 0.92 -7.82
CA PHE A 130 2.57 0.07 -8.01
C PHE A 130 1.29 0.76 -7.52
N LEU A 131 1.33 1.43 -6.37
CA LEU A 131 0.15 2.08 -5.78
C LEU A 131 -0.35 3.26 -6.60
N SER A 132 0.52 3.93 -7.36
CA SER A 132 0.09 4.99 -8.28
C SER A 132 -0.80 4.48 -9.41
N THR A 133 -0.67 3.20 -9.78
CA THR A 133 -1.52 2.57 -10.82
C THR A 133 -2.87 2.09 -10.27
N HIS A 134 -3.04 2.09 -8.95
CA HIS A 134 -4.28 1.62 -8.33
C HIS A 134 -5.37 2.70 -8.41
N GLY A 135 -6.58 2.34 -8.85
CA GLY A 135 -7.70 3.28 -9.04
C GLY A 135 -8.16 4.03 -7.77
N TRP A 136 -7.69 3.62 -6.58
CA TRP A 136 -7.92 4.37 -5.35
C TRP A 136 -7.08 5.64 -5.23
N ASN A 137 -5.97 5.70 -5.96
CA ASN A 137 -4.99 6.79 -5.92
C ASN A 137 -4.96 7.59 -7.22
N GLU A 138 -5.95 7.42 -8.11
CA GLU A 138 -6.00 8.03 -9.45
C GLU A 138 -5.75 9.55 -9.42
N ALA A 139 -6.39 10.26 -8.48
CA ALA A 139 -6.24 11.71 -8.34
C ALA A 139 -4.82 12.18 -7.99
N ALA A 140 -3.97 11.30 -7.45
CA ALA A 140 -2.58 11.59 -7.09
C ALA A 140 -1.57 10.71 -7.84
N ALA A 141 -2.01 9.96 -8.86
CA ALA A 141 -1.20 8.95 -9.54
C ALA A 141 0.13 9.52 -10.05
N ASP A 142 0.08 10.63 -10.78
CA ASP A 142 1.28 11.28 -11.33
C ASP A 142 2.25 11.76 -10.23
N GLN A 143 1.71 12.28 -9.13
CA GLN A 143 2.51 12.74 -8.00
C GLN A 143 3.22 11.57 -7.30
N ILE A 144 2.49 10.47 -7.09
CA ILE A 144 3.03 9.25 -6.47
C ILE A 144 4.10 8.64 -7.38
N TRP A 145 3.83 8.54 -8.68
CA TRP A 145 4.78 8.01 -9.66
C TRP A 145 6.06 8.84 -9.75
N THR A 146 5.90 10.16 -9.83
CA THR A 146 7.05 11.10 -9.86
C THR A 146 7.89 10.97 -8.60
N TRP A 147 7.25 10.88 -7.44
CA TRP A 147 7.95 10.70 -6.17
C TRP A 147 8.68 9.36 -6.11
N ALA A 148 8.02 8.26 -6.49
CA ALA A 148 8.59 6.92 -6.57
C ALA A 148 9.82 6.88 -7.50
N GLY A 149 9.72 7.52 -8.68
CA GLY A 149 10.83 7.68 -9.61
C GLY A 149 12.01 8.40 -8.97
N ALA A 150 11.77 9.54 -8.31
CA ALA A 150 12.83 10.33 -7.68
C ALA A 150 13.58 9.57 -6.57
N ILE A 151 12.87 8.82 -5.72
CA ILE A 151 13.52 8.07 -4.64
C ILE A 151 14.20 6.78 -5.11
N SER A 152 13.86 6.29 -6.31
CA SER A 152 14.45 5.09 -6.89
C SER A 152 15.89 5.29 -7.36
N ILE A 153 16.29 6.52 -7.66
CA ILE A 153 17.60 6.85 -8.24
C ILE A 153 18.74 6.36 -7.33
N GLY A 154 19.69 5.63 -7.90
CA GLY A 154 20.81 5.05 -7.15
C GLY A 154 20.39 3.89 -6.24
N THR A 155 19.29 3.21 -6.59
CA THR A 155 18.86 1.94 -5.99
C THR A 155 18.55 0.91 -7.07
N GLU A 156 18.36 -0.35 -6.68
CA GLU A 156 17.95 -1.43 -7.59
C GLU A 156 16.59 -1.20 -8.25
N ALA A 157 15.75 -0.31 -7.70
CA ALA A 157 14.42 0.00 -8.23
C ALA A 157 14.43 0.91 -9.47
N GLU A 158 15.53 1.61 -9.74
CA GLU A 158 15.61 2.61 -10.83
C GLU A 158 15.27 2.00 -12.19
N GLY A 159 15.84 0.83 -12.51
CA GLY A 159 15.54 0.13 -13.76
C GLY A 159 14.14 -0.49 -13.81
N ALA A 160 13.60 -0.92 -12.66
CA ALA A 160 12.29 -1.55 -12.58
C ALA A 160 11.16 -0.55 -12.88
N LEU A 161 11.24 0.66 -12.33
CA LEU A 161 10.24 1.71 -12.56
C LEU A 161 10.32 2.29 -13.99
N GLN A 162 11.52 2.39 -14.56
CA GLN A 162 11.67 2.81 -15.97
C GLN A 162 11.01 1.81 -16.94
N GLY A 163 11.13 0.50 -16.68
CA GLY A 163 10.46 -0.54 -17.46
C GLY A 163 8.93 -0.48 -17.38
N LEU A 164 8.39 -0.15 -16.21
CA LEU A 164 6.94 0.00 -15.98
C LEU A 164 6.34 1.20 -16.73
N ALA A 165 7.07 2.33 -16.83
CA ALA A 165 6.65 3.47 -17.65
C ALA A 165 6.60 3.14 -19.15
N GLY A 166 7.55 2.32 -19.64
CA GLY A 166 7.61 1.91 -21.04
C GLY A 166 6.53 0.91 -21.47
N GLY A 167 5.97 0.14 -20.54
CA GLY A 167 4.92 -0.85 -20.82
C GLY A 167 3.52 -0.26 -21.01
N SER A 168 3.25 0.92 -20.46
CA SER A 168 1.92 1.56 -20.54
C SER A 168 1.68 2.26 -21.88
N ALA A 169 2.74 2.67 -22.60
CA ALA A 169 2.62 3.32 -23.91
C ALA A 169 2.39 2.35 -25.09
N ALA A 170 2.52 1.03 -24.88
CA ALA A 170 2.46 0.04 -25.95
C ALA A 170 1.04 -0.52 -26.26
N VAL A 171 -0.01 0.03 -25.65
CA VAL A 171 -1.40 -0.47 -25.81
C VAL A 171 -2.37 0.65 -26.20
N ILE A 172 -1.98 1.59 -27.06
CA ILE A 172 -2.94 2.46 -27.78
C ILE A 172 -2.37 2.78 -29.17
N GLU A 173 -2.24 1.78 -30.05
CA GLU A 173 -2.18 2.02 -31.49
C GLU A 173 -2.66 0.77 -32.24
N GLU A 174 -3.95 0.75 -32.56
CA GLU A 174 -4.55 0.29 -33.84
C GLU A 174 -6.01 -0.08 -33.62
N ALA A 175 -6.88 0.90 -33.76
CA ALA A 175 -8.21 0.70 -34.33
C ALA A 175 -8.48 1.91 -35.24
N SER A 176 -7.91 1.86 -36.43
CA SER A 176 -8.25 2.76 -37.53
C SER A 176 -9.73 2.51 -37.92
N PRO A 177 -10.59 3.54 -37.99
CA PRO A 177 -11.92 3.40 -38.53
C PRO A 177 -11.82 3.57 -40.05
N ASP A 178 -11.67 2.46 -40.79
CA ASP A 178 -11.88 2.50 -42.22
C ASP A 178 -13.37 2.62 -42.52
N ALA A 179 -13.69 3.77 -43.09
CA ALA A 179 -14.90 4.07 -43.79
C ALA A 179 -15.02 3.21 -45.07
N ALA A 180 -16.16 2.53 -45.22
CA ALA A 180 -16.86 2.35 -46.48
C ALA A 180 -18.33 1.96 -46.20
#